data_AF-A0A8C2ZF91-F1
#
_entry.id   AF-A0A8C2ZF91-F1
#
_cell.length_a   1.000
_cell.length_b   1.000
_cell.length_c   1.000
_cell.angle_alpha   90.00
_cell.angle_beta   90.00
_cell.angle_gamma   90.00
#
_symmetry.space_group_name_H-M   'P 1'
#
loop_
_entity.id
_entity.type
_entity.pdbx_description
1 polymer ?
#
loop_
_entity_poly.entity_id
_entity_poly.type
_entity_poly.pdbx_seq_one_letter_code
_entity_poly.pdbx_strand_id
1 'polypeptide(L)'
;MTHLCRSCRSAEDHFLTVLIFSFGKLARSLHFFFSPPLFFFTCKHAQLALNAVILQLKLQQRRSREELISQGIMTRNDCQNVLLCQTEDYLKRKIRARPERSELIRMHILEETSAEPSLQAKQLQLKRARIADDLNDKISHRPGPMELIHKNILPVHSSIKQAIIGTRRKKRSRSVKLLSYISSPVLSDIR
;
A
#
# COMPACT_ATOMS: atom_id res chain seq x y z
N MET A 1 18.91 48.24 38.25
CA MET A 1 17.75 48.26 37.33
C MET A 1 16.82 47.12 37.71
N THR A 2 15.65 47.49 38.20
CA THR A 2 14.60 46.65 38.76
C THR A 2 13.88 45.85 37.67
N HIS A 3 13.87 44.52 37.75
CA HIS A 3 12.89 43.71 37.04
C HIS A 3 11.79 43.30 38.02
N LEU A 4 10.71 44.10 38.02
CA LEU A 4 9.42 43.69 38.57
C LEU A 4 8.91 42.49 37.78
N CYS A 5 8.62 41.38 38.46
CA CYS A 5 7.83 40.31 37.89
C CYS A 5 6.36 40.77 37.83
N ARG A 6 5.94 41.19 36.63
CA ARG A 6 4.54 41.30 36.22
C ARG A 6 3.94 39.89 36.17
N SER A 7 3.23 39.47 37.21
CA SER A 7 2.11 38.50 37.12
C SER A 7 1.41 38.35 38.47
N CYS A 8 0.69 39.38 38.87
CA CYS A 8 -0.48 39.26 39.74
C CYS A 8 -1.47 40.30 39.21
N ARG A 9 -2.27 39.90 38.22
CA ARG A 9 -3.37 40.70 37.71
C ARG A 9 -4.64 39.84 37.79
N SER A 10 -5.58 40.38 38.58
CA SER A 10 -7.03 40.18 38.60
C SER A 10 -7.67 39.03 39.36
N ALA A 11 -8.83 39.40 39.93
CA ALA A 11 -9.80 38.73 40.80
C ALA A 11 -9.44 38.88 42.30
N GLU A 12 -10.08 39.70 43.13
CA GLU A 12 -11.44 40.26 43.13
C GLU A 12 -11.46 41.64 43.82
N ASP A 13 -12.25 42.55 43.26
CA ASP A 13 -12.42 43.92 43.69
C ASP A 13 -13.50 44.10 44.79
N HIS A 14 -13.48 45.28 45.41
CA HIS A 14 -14.65 45.98 45.96
C HIS A 14 -15.34 45.44 47.21
N PHE A 15 -14.71 45.48 48.39
CA PHE A 15 -15.49 45.60 49.65
C PHE A 15 -14.83 46.40 50.79
N LEU A 16 -13.54 46.73 50.71
CA LEU A 16 -12.81 47.31 51.85
C LEU A 16 -12.57 48.83 51.80
N THR A 17 -13.02 49.52 50.76
CA THR A 17 -12.84 50.99 50.64
C THR A 17 -13.95 51.83 51.27
N VAL A 18 -15.00 51.23 51.84
CA VAL A 18 -16.14 51.98 52.43
C VAL A 18 -16.09 52.07 53.96
N LEU A 19 -15.22 51.33 54.66
CA LEU A 19 -15.15 51.32 56.13
C LEU A 19 -13.93 52.06 56.71
N ILE A 20 -13.50 53.17 56.09
CA ILE A 20 -12.44 54.05 56.66
C ILE A 20 -12.94 55.49 56.87
N PHE A 21 -14.21 55.78 56.56
CA PHE A 21 -14.84 57.08 56.81
C PHE A 21 -15.93 56.98 57.88
N SER A 22 -15.54 56.75 59.13
CA SER A 22 -16.21 57.24 60.36
C SER A 22 -15.62 56.54 61.58
N PHE A 23 -15.44 57.29 62.66
CA PHE A 23 -14.84 56.92 63.95
C PHE A 23 -13.33 57.09 64.05
N GLY A 24 -12.96 58.29 64.49
CA GLY A 24 -11.62 58.61 64.96
C GLY A 24 -11.30 58.11 66.36
N LYS A 25 -10.01 58.22 66.67
CA LYS A 25 -9.38 58.33 68.00
C LYS A 25 -9.84 57.33 69.06
N LEU A 26 -9.16 56.20 69.14
CA LEU A 26 -8.42 55.74 70.34
C LEU A 26 -7.63 54.48 69.97
N ALA A 27 -6.65 54.11 70.79
CA ALA A 27 -5.75 52.95 70.65
C ALA A 27 -4.57 53.13 69.68
N ARG A 28 -3.62 53.96 70.13
CA ARG A 28 -2.21 53.58 70.09
C ARG A 28 -2.04 52.24 70.81
N SER A 29 -1.21 51.37 70.23
CA SER A 29 -0.77 50.10 70.82
C SER A 29 -1.77 48.94 70.72
N LEU A 30 -1.99 48.49 69.49
CA LEU A 30 -1.92 47.06 69.13
C LEU A 30 -1.59 47.04 67.64
N HIS A 31 -0.34 47.35 67.30
CA HIS A 31 0.23 46.92 66.04
C HIS A 31 0.38 45.40 66.15
N PHE A 32 -0.76 44.73 65.90
CA PHE A 32 -0.87 43.29 65.79
C PHE A 32 0.27 42.85 64.89
N PHE A 33 1.07 41.92 65.41
CA PHE A 33 2.26 41.34 64.81
C PHE A 33 1.89 40.73 63.45
N PHE A 34 1.78 41.54 62.39
CA PHE A 34 1.78 41.07 61.02
C PHE A 34 3.22 40.73 60.68
N SER A 35 3.72 39.65 61.29
CA SER A 35 4.99 39.03 60.92
C SER A 35 4.86 38.53 59.47
N PRO A 36 5.53 39.16 58.49
CA PRO A 36 5.48 38.74 57.11
C PRO A 36 6.21 37.41 56.80
N PRO A 37 7.12 36.83 57.62
CA PRO A 37 7.85 35.64 57.19
C PRO A 37 7.03 34.35 57.27
N LEU A 38 6.02 34.24 58.15
CA LEU A 38 5.31 32.98 58.36
C LEU A 38 4.28 32.68 57.26
N PHE A 39 3.68 33.71 56.65
CA PHE A 39 2.68 33.54 55.57
C PHE A 39 3.32 33.15 54.23
N PHE A 40 4.54 33.64 53.95
CA PHE A 40 5.32 33.24 52.78
C PHE A 40 5.89 31.81 52.91
N PHE A 41 6.23 31.38 54.13
CA PHE A 41 6.76 30.05 54.40
C PHE A 41 5.70 28.95 54.26
N THR A 42 4.46 29.19 54.68
CA THR A 42 3.35 28.23 54.55
C THR A 42 2.82 28.13 53.13
N CYS A 43 2.80 29.23 52.36
CA CYS A 43 2.36 29.23 50.97
C CYS A 43 3.30 28.41 50.06
N LYS A 44 4.62 28.51 50.24
CA LYS A 44 5.58 27.65 49.52
C LYS A 44 5.43 26.16 49.90
N HIS A 45 5.23 25.85 51.18
CA HIS A 45 4.99 24.47 51.63
C HIS A 45 3.66 23.91 51.11
N ALA A 46 2.60 24.72 51.08
CA ALA A 46 1.31 24.34 50.51
C ALA A 46 1.39 24.10 48.99
N GLN A 47 2.11 24.95 48.26
CA GLN A 47 2.36 24.75 46.82
C GLN A 47 3.17 23.48 46.56
N LEU A 48 4.21 23.20 47.37
CA LEU A 48 4.99 21.97 47.29
C LEU A 48 4.15 20.73 47.56
N ALA A 49 3.24 20.79 48.54
CA ALA A 49 2.33 19.69 48.86
C ALA A 49 1.35 19.41 47.70
N LEU A 50 0.78 20.44 47.09
CA LEU A 50 -0.09 20.30 45.91
C LEU A 50 0.69 19.68 44.72
N ASN A 51 1.92 20.15 44.49
CA ASN A 51 2.78 19.62 43.44
C ASN A 51 3.14 18.15 43.68
N ALA A 52 3.34 17.73 44.94
CA ALA A 52 3.62 16.34 45.29
C ALA A 52 2.42 15.43 44.94
N VAL A 53 1.19 15.87 45.24
CA VAL A 53 -0.03 15.13 44.90
C VAL A 53 -0.22 15.03 43.39
N ILE A 54 -0.02 16.13 42.65
CA ILE A 54 -0.11 16.13 41.18
C ILE A 54 0.94 15.21 40.56
N LEU A 55 2.17 15.22 41.09
CA LEU A 55 3.25 14.36 40.61
C LEU A 55 2.92 12.88 40.84
N GLN A 56 2.38 12.52 42.00
CA GLN A 56 1.92 11.17 42.31
C GLN A 56 0.93 10.66 41.24
N LEU A 57 -0.08 11.47 40.91
CA LEU A 57 -1.08 11.13 39.89
C LEU A 57 -0.46 10.98 38.50
N LYS A 58 0.42 11.90 38.10
CA LYS A 58 1.12 11.83 36.80
C LYS A 58 2.04 10.62 36.69
N LEU A 59 2.65 10.18 37.80
CA LEU A 59 3.47 8.98 37.84
C LEU A 59 2.63 7.70 37.74
N GLN A 60 1.42 7.68 38.31
CA GLN A 60 0.50 6.55 38.15
C GLN A 60 -0.05 6.43 36.72
N GLN A 61 -0.28 7.55 36.04
CA GLN A 61 -0.77 7.59 34.66
C GLN A 61 0.35 7.48 33.60
N ARG A 62 1.60 7.21 34.00
CA ARG A 62 2.72 7.13 33.06
C ARG A 62 2.66 5.85 32.24
N ARG A 63 3.00 5.96 30.95
CA ARG A 63 3.21 4.81 30.07
C ARG A 63 4.49 4.05 30.46
N SER A 64 4.55 2.75 30.18
CA SER A 64 5.75 1.96 30.45
C SER A 64 6.91 2.41 29.57
N ARG A 65 8.14 2.14 30.02
CA ARG A 65 9.34 2.47 29.24
C ARG A 65 9.33 1.73 27.90
N GLU A 66 8.87 0.49 27.89
CA GLU A 66 8.76 -0.36 26.71
C GLU A 66 7.75 0.18 25.70
N GLU A 67 6.62 0.72 26.17
CA GLU A 67 5.61 1.33 25.30
C GLU A 67 6.14 2.62 24.63
N LEU A 68 6.87 3.44 25.39
CA LEU A 68 7.53 4.64 24.83
C LEU A 68 8.62 4.29 23.81
N ILE A 69 9.35 3.20 24.04
CA ILE A 69 10.30 2.64 23.07
C ILE A 69 9.57 2.13 21.82
N SER A 70 8.45 1.41 21.99
CA SER A 70 7.63 0.89 20.89
C SER A 70 7.06 2.01 20.03
N GLN A 71 6.77 3.17 20.63
CA GLN A 71 6.29 4.35 19.92
C GLN A 71 7.42 5.22 19.37
N GLY A 72 8.69 4.86 19.60
CA GLY A 72 9.85 5.61 19.13
C GLY A 72 10.11 6.92 19.86
N ILE A 73 9.48 7.14 21.03
CA ILE A 73 9.66 8.35 21.86
C ILE A 73 10.95 8.25 22.69
N MET A 74 11.31 7.03 23.12
CA MET A 74 12.56 6.74 23.84
C MET A 74 13.43 5.75 23.06
N THR A 75 14.75 5.90 23.18
CA THR A 75 15.73 4.99 22.58
C THR A 75 16.05 3.83 23.54
N ARG A 76 16.31 2.62 23.00
CA ARG A 76 16.65 1.46 23.85
C ARG A 76 18.02 1.64 24.52
N ASN A 77 19.00 2.15 23.78
CA ASN A 77 20.36 2.49 24.22
C ASN A 77 20.95 3.57 23.29
N ASP A 78 22.04 4.23 23.69
CA ASP A 78 22.80 5.21 22.89
C ASP A 78 23.39 4.67 21.56
N CYS A 79 23.21 3.38 21.29
CA CYS A 79 23.65 2.71 20.07
C CYS A 79 22.78 2.97 18.83
N GLN A 80 21.81 3.89 18.91
CA GLN A 80 21.05 4.38 17.75
C GLN A 80 21.99 4.75 16.60
N ASN A 81 23.12 5.40 16.91
CA ASN A 81 24.12 5.82 15.91
C ASN A 81 24.82 4.63 15.24
N VAL A 82 25.04 3.53 15.96
CA VAL A 82 25.65 2.30 15.41
C VAL A 82 24.67 1.61 14.46
N LEU A 83 23.39 1.51 14.85
CA LEU A 83 22.36 0.93 14.00
C LEU A 83 22.14 1.77 12.73
N LEU A 84 22.12 3.09 12.86
CA LEU A 84 22.02 4.00 11.71
C LEU A 84 23.22 3.83 10.76
N CYS A 85 24.45 3.82 11.29
CA CYS A 85 25.66 3.59 10.50
C CYS A 85 25.61 2.24 9.75
N GLN A 86 25.16 1.16 10.40
CA GLN A 86 24.98 -0.14 9.74
C GLN A 86 23.94 -0.08 8.62
N THR A 87 22.80 0.59 8.85
CA THR A 87 21.78 0.77 7.79
C THR A 87 22.31 1.64 6.65
N GLU A 88 23.10 2.66 6.96
CA GLU A 88 23.71 3.55 5.98
C GLU A 88 24.69 2.78 5.09
N ASP A 89 25.60 2.00 5.68
CA ASP A 89 26.56 1.18 4.94
C ASP A 89 25.88 0.08 4.12
N TYR A 90 24.82 -0.51 4.66
CA TYR A 90 23.99 -1.47 3.91
C TYR A 90 23.35 -0.82 2.68
N LEU A 91 22.69 0.33 2.86
CA LEU A 91 22.02 1.04 1.77
C LEU A 91 23.03 1.55 0.73
N LYS A 92 24.18 2.08 1.15
CA LYS A 92 25.27 2.48 0.23
C LYS A 92 25.71 1.32 -0.66
N ARG A 93 25.89 0.12 -0.10
CA ARG A 93 26.21 -1.08 -0.90
C ARG A 93 25.09 -1.46 -1.86
N LYS A 94 23.82 -1.41 -1.42
CA LYS A 94 22.66 -1.72 -2.28
C LYS A 94 22.45 -0.73 -3.42
N ILE A 95 22.70 0.56 -3.19
CA ILE A 95 22.60 1.61 -4.21
C ILE A 95 23.68 1.42 -5.28
N ARG A 96 24.92 1.09 -4.88
CA ARG A 96 26.01 0.81 -5.83
C ARG A 96 25.75 -0.43 -6.68
N ALA A 97 25.14 -1.46 -6.10
CA ALA A 97 24.80 -2.71 -6.78
C ALA A 97 23.37 -2.70 -7.36
N ARG A 98 22.78 -1.53 -7.61
CA ARG A 98 21.41 -1.41 -8.12
C ARG A 98 21.35 -1.90 -9.59
N PRO A 99 20.55 -2.93 -9.91
CA PRO A 99 20.39 -3.40 -11.29
C PRO A 99 19.69 -2.37 -12.17
N GLU A 100 20.05 -2.36 -13.45
CA GLU A 100 19.38 -1.56 -14.47
C GLU A 100 18.00 -2.12 -14.83
N ARG A 101 17.11 -1.26 -15.37
CA ARG A 101 15.75 -1.69 -15.74
C ARG A 101 15.75 -2.81 -16.79
N SER A 102 16.66 -2.74 -17.76
CA SER A 102 16.80 -3.75 -18.82
C SER A 102 17.19 -5.13 -18.28
N GLU A 103 18.00 -5.16 -17.22
CA GLU A 103 18.37 -6.41 -16.55
C GLU A 103 17.18 -7.03 -15.82
N LEU A 104 16.38 -6.23 -15.11
CA LEU A 104 15.15 -6.70 -14.46
C LEU A 104 14.13 -7.24 -15.46
N ILE A 105 14.07 -6.65 -16.66
CA ILE A 105 13.25 -7.12 -17.78
C ILE A 105 13.74 -8.47 -18.30
N ARG A 106 15.05 -8.60 -18.55
CA ARG A 106 15.67 -9.85 -19.02
C ARG A 106 15.44 -11.00 -18.04
N MET A 107 15.43 -10.69 -16.74
CA MET A 107 15.12 -11.65 -15.67
C MET A 107 13.62 -11.90 -15.48
N HIS A 108 12.75 -11.22 -16.24
CA HIS A 108 11.28 -11.28 -16.13
C HIS A 108 10.75 -10.89 -14.74
N ILE A 109 11.45 -9.97 -14.07
CA ILE A 109 10.97 -9.31 -12.84
C ILE A 109 10.05 -8.13 -13.20
N LEU A 110 10.42 -7.36 -14.22
CA LEU A 110 9.61 -6.29 -14.79
C LEU A 110 9.14 -6.66 -16.21
N GLU A 111 7.95 -6.22 -16.60
CA GLU A 111 7.48 -6.42 -17.98
C GLU A 111 8.15 -5.45 -18.97
N GLU A 112 8.30 -5.92 -20.20
CA GLU A 112 8.73 -5.15 -21.38
C GLU A 112 7.62 -4.21 -21.84
N THR A 113 7.30 -3.18 -21.07
CA THR A 113 6.24 -2.24 -21.44
C THR A 113 6.61 -0.81 -21.07
N SER A 114 6.23 0.15 -21.91
CA SER A 114 6.36 1.59 -21.67
C SER A 114 5.11 2.21 -21.02
N ALA A 115 4.14 1.39 -20.65
CA ALA A 115 2.88 1.81 -20.07
C ALA A 115 3.08 2.21 -18.59
N GLU A 116 2.15 3.05 -18.11
CA GLU A 116 2.14 3.53 -16.74
C GLU A 116 1.96 2.35 -15.74
N PRO A 117 2.62 2.38 -14.55
CA PRO A 117 2.65 1.24 -13.64
C PRO A 117 1.26 0.73 -13.21
N SER A 118 0.25 1.61 -13.11
CA SER A 118 -1.11 1.20 -12.74
C SER A 118 -1.79 0.32 -13.80
N LEU A 119 -1.39 0.44 -15.07
CA LEU A 119 -2.00 -0.29 -16.19
C LEU A 119 -1.30 -1.61 -16.53
N GLN A 120 -0.05 -1.79 -16.09
CA GLN A 120 0.80 -2.93 -16.45
C GLN A 120 0.13 -4.28 -16.12
N ALA A 121 -0.51 -4.39 -14.95
CA ALA A 121 -1.19 -5.61 -14.53
C ALA A 121 -2.37 -5.97 -15.46
N LYS A 122 -3.20 -4.99 -15.81
CA LYS A 122 -4.34 -5.18 -16.72
C LYS A 122 -3.89 -5.50 -18.14
N GLN A 123 -2.83 -4.85 -18.61
CA GLN A 123 -2.24 -5.12 -19.91
C GLN A 123 -1.68 -6.55 -20.00
N LEU A 124 -0.99 -7.02 -18.95
CA LEU A 124 -0.50 -8.39 -18.89
C LEU A 124 -1.64 -9.41 -18.93
N GLN A 125 -2.72 -9.15 -18.19
CA GLN A 125 -3.91 -9.98 -18.22
C GLN A 125 -4.53 -10.06 -19.61
N LEU A 126 -4.68 -8.91 -20.29
CA LEU A 126 -5.17 -8.85 -21.67
C LEU A 126 -4.26 -9.61 -22.64
N LYS A 127 -2.93 -9.43 -22.52
CA LYS A 127 -1.94 -10.13 -23.34
C LYS A 127 -2.06 -11.65 -23.17
N ARG A 128 -2.22 -12.13 -21.93
CA ARG A 128 -2.40 -13.55 -21.64
C ARG A 128 -3.71 -14.10 -22.22
N ALA A 129 -4.82 -13.37 -22.08
CA ALA A 129 -6.11 -13.78 -22.63
C ALA A 129 -6.04 -13.92 -24.16
N ARG A 130 -5.52 -12.90 -24.86
CA ARG A 130 -5.34 -12.94 -26.31
C ARG A 130 -4.50 -14.12 -26.77
N ILE A 131 -3.38 -14.38 -26.10
CA ILE A 131 -2.52 -15.53 -26.44
C ILE A 131 -3.28 -16.84 -26.20
N ALA A 132 -4.06 -16.95 -25.12
CA ALA A 132 -4.85 -18.15 -24.85
C ALA A 132 -5.88 -18.41 -25.95
N ASP A 133 -6.62 -17.38 -26.37
CA ASP A 133 -7.61 -17.47 -27.45
C ASP A 133 -6.95 -17.85 -28.78
N ASP A 134 -5.85 -17.16 -29.16
CA ASP A 134 -5.08 -17.45 -30.38
C ASP A 134 -4.54 -18.88 -30.40
N LEU A 135 -4.08 -19.39 -29.26
CA LEU A 135 -3.61 -20.77 -29.14
C LEU A 135 -4.76 -21.75 -29.24
N ASN A 136 -5.91 -21.44 -28.66
CA ASN A 136 -7.10 -22.28 -28.74
C ASN A 136 -7.59 -22.45 -30.18
N ASP A 137 -7.59 -21.37 -30.97
CA ASP A 137 -7.91 -21.39 -32.40
C ASP A 137 -6.91 -22.21 -33.22
N LYS A 138 -5.62 -22.15 -32.87
CA LYS A 138 -4.58 -22.96 -33.53
C LYS A 138 -4.68 -24.43 -33.17
N ILE A 139 -5.07 -24.75 -31.94
CA ILE A 139 -5.24 -26.12 -31.45
C ILE A 139 -6.49 -26.76 -32.07
N SER A 140 -7.57 -26.01 -32.25
CA SER A 140 -8.81 -26.53 -32.87
C SER A 140 -8.59 -26.98 -34.32
N HIS A 141 -7.70 -26.31 -35.06
CA HIS A 141 -7.32 -26.67 -36.43
C HIS A 141 -6.09 -27.60 -36.51
N ARG A 142 -5.75 -28.30 -35.42
CA ARG A 142 -4.57 -29.16 -35.38
C ARG A 142 -4.75 -30.33 -36.38
N PRO A 143 -3.87 -30.48 -37.38
CA PRO A 143 -4.00 -31.51 -38.40
C PRO A 143 -3.86 -32.91 -37.79
N GLY A 144 -4.72 -33.83 -38.24
CA GLY A 144 -4.67 -35.22 -37.81
C GLY A 144 -3.41 -35.96 -38.28
N PRO A 145 -3.10 -37.13 -37.68
CA PRO A 145 -1.94 -37.93 -38.07
C PRO A 145 -1.96 -38.35 -39.55
N MET A 146 -3.14 -38.60 -40.12
CA MET A 146 -3.27 -38.93 -41.55
C MET A 146 -2.88 -37.77 -42.47
N GLU A 147 -3.17 -36.53 -42.07
CA GLU A 147 -2.79 -35.35 -42.84
C GLU A 147 -1.27 -35.14 -42.85
N LEU A 148 -0.61 -35.40 -41.72
CA LEU A 148 0.85 -35.30 -41.60
C LEU A 148 1.58 -36.36 -42.45
N ILE A 149 1.01 -37.56 -42.56
CA ILE A 149 1.49 -38.62 -43.46
C ILE A 149 1.38 -38.20 -44.92
N HIS A 150 0.22 -37.65 -45.33
CA HIS A 150 0.04 -37.15 -46.70
C HIS A 150 0.99 -36.02 -47.05
N LYS A 151 1.37 -35.19 -46.06
CA LYS A 151 2.38 -34.13 -46.20
C LYS A 151 3.82 -34.65 -46.14
N ASN A 152 4.04 -35.95 -46.05
CA ASN A 152 5.35 -36.61 -45.95
C ASN A 152 6.21 -36.13 -44.77
N ILE A 153 5.58 -35.63 -43.70
CA ILE A 153 6.28 -35.20 -42.47
C ILE A 153 6.50 -36.42 -41.57
N LEU A 154 5.50 -37.31 -41.48
CA LEU A 154 5.62 -38.57 -40.74
C LEU A 154 5.92 -39.72 -41.70
N PRO A 155 6.95 -40.53 -41.44
CA PRO A 155 7.24 -41.70 -42.25
C PRO A 155 6.21 -42.80 -42.00
N VAL A 156 5.92 -43.58 -43.05
CA VAL A 156 5.06 -44.76 -42.98
C VAL A 156 5.81 -45.95 -43.55
N HIS A 157 5.68 -47.12 -42.91
CA HIS A 157 6.28 -48.36 -43.41
C HIS A 157 5.80 -48.64 -44.85
N SER A 158 6.72 -49.08 -45.72
CA SER A 158 6.51 -49.17 -47.17
C SER A 158 5.29 -49.99 -47.58
N SER A 159 4.96 -51.05 -46.82
CA SER A 159 3.77 -51.89 -46.99
C SER A 159 2.45 -51.13 -46.80
N ILE A 160 2.40 -50.19 -45.85
CA ILE A 160 1.20 -49.43 -45.50
C ILE A 160 1.00 -48.25 -46.47
N LYS A 161 2.11 -47.65 -46.94
CA LYS A 161 2.08 -46.57 -47.94
C LYS A 161 1.41 -46.99 -49.25
N GLN A 162 1.67 -48.22 -49.71
CA GLN A 162 1.06 -48.77 -50.93
C GLN A 162 -0.44 -49.04 -50.77
N ALA A 163 -0.90 -49.49 -49.59
CA ALA A 163 -2.32 -49.67 -49.30
C ALA A 163 -3.09 -48.34 -49.25
N ILE A 164 -2.49 -47.28 -48.71
CA ILE A 164 -3.11 -45.94 -48.63
C ILE A 164 -3.19 -45.27 -50.01
N ILE A 165 -2.15 -45.40 -50.84
CA ILE A 165 -2.09 -44.76 -52.18
C ILE A 165 -2.86 -45.60 -53.24
N GLY A 166 -2.82 -46.93 -53.13
CA GLY A 166 -3.41 -47.86 -54.11
C GLY A 166 -4.94 -47.86 -54.17
N THR A 167 -5.62 -47.44 -53.10
CA THR A 167 -7.09 -47.38 -53.05
C THR A 167 -7.69 -46.26 -53.90
N ARG A 168 -6.91 -45.24 -54.31
CA ARG A 168 -7.39 -44.14 -55.16
C ARG A 168 -7.62 -44.51 -56.63
N ARG A 169 -7.18 -45.67 -57.12
CA ARG A 169 -7.32 -46.06 -58.55
C ARG A 169 -8.60 -46.82 -58.93
N LYS A 170 -9.42 -47.31 -57.99
CA LYS A 170 -10.67 -48.07 -58.28
C LYS A 170 -11.96 -47.28 -57.99
N LYS A 171 -12.09 -46.04 -58.48
CA LYS A 171 -13.39 -45.36 -58.66
C LYS A 171 -13.42 -44.51 -59.93
N ARG A 172 -13.07 -45.09 -61.08
CA ARG A 172 -13.52 -44.62 -62.40
C ARG A 172 -14.13 -45.83 -63.09
N SER A 173 -15.46 -45.98 -62.98
CA SER A 173 -16.36 -46.78 -63.85
C SER A 173 -17.61 -47.19 -63.05
N ARG A 174 -18.51 -46.25 -62.79
CA ARG A 174 -19.94 -46.57 -62.78
C ARG A 174 -20.64 -45.47 -63.56
N SER A 175 -20.90 -45.80 -64.81
CA SER A 175 -21.71 -45.08 -65.76
C SER A 175 -23.03 -44.64 -65.12
N VAL A 176 -23.33 -43.34 -65.15
CA VAL A 176 -24.71 -42.89 -65.07
C VAL A 176 -25.03 -42.31 -66.43
N LYS A 177 -25.62 -43.13 -67.29
CA LYS A 177 -26.27 -42.66 -68.51
C LYS A 177 -27.60 -42.02 -68.11
N LEU A 178 -27.78 -40.81 -68.60
CA LEU A 178 -29.02 -40.25 -69.11
C LEU A 178 -30.16 -40.01 -68.09
N LEU A 179 -30.30 -38.75 -67.67
CA LEU A 179 -31.58 -38.06 -67.56
C LEU A 179 -31.34 -36.56 -67.81
N SER A 180 -30.86 -36.25 -69.01
CA SER A 180 -30.96 -34.91 -69.60
C SER A 180 -32.35 -34.77 -70.22
N TYR A 181 -33.38 -34.73 -69.37
CA TYR A 181 -34.72 -34.33 -69.78
C TYR A 181 -35.48 -33.89 -68.54
N ILE A 182 -36.18 -32.76 -68.67
CA ILE A 182 -36.96 -32.03 -67.66
C ILE A 182 -36.16 -30.95 -66.91
N SER A 183 -36.01 -29.80 -67.57
CA SER A 183 -36.38 -28.49 -67.01
C SER A 183 -36.50 -27.50 -68.17
N SER A 184 -37.63 -27.59 -68.87
CA SER A 184 -38.09 -26.49 -69.75
C SER A 184 -38.23 -25.22 -68.90
N PRO A 185 -37.75 -24.06 -69.36
CA PRO A 185 -38.01 -22.80 -68.70
C PRO A 185 -39.30 -22.22 -69.27
N VAL A 186 -40.42 -22.30 -68.54
CA VAL A 186 -41.61 -21.50 -68.88
C VAL A 186 -42.55 -21.34 -67.68
N LEU A 187 -43.05 -20.11 -67.58
CA LEU A 187 -44.06 -19.51 -66.69
C LEU A 187 -43.59 -19.23 -65.24
N SER A 188 -43.26 -17.98 -64.89
CA SER A 188 -44.11 -16.79 -64.75
C SER A 188 -45.14 -16.91 -63.62
N ASP A 189 -45.01 -15.97 -62.69
CA ASP A 189 -46.02 -15.48 -61.74
C ASP A 189 -46.51 -16.43 -60.65
N ILE A 190 -46.39 -15.99 -59.39
CA ILE A 190 -47.51 -15.67 -58.50
C ILE A 190 -46.97 -15.00 -57.22
N ARG A 191 -47.34 -13.72 -57.11
CA ARG A 191 -47.77 -12.92 -55.95
C ARG A 191 -47.03 -13.02 -54.61
#